data_AF-A0A925A4U2-F1
#
_entry.id   AF-A0A925A4U2-F1
#
_cell.length_a   1.000
_cell.length_b   1.000
_cell.length_c   1.000
_cell.angle_alpha   90.00
_cell.angle_beta   90.00
_cell.angle_gamma   90.00
#
_symmetry.space_group_name_H-M   'P 1'
#
loop_
_entity.id
_entity.type
_entity.pdbx_description
1 polymer ?
#
loop_
_entity_poly.entity_id
_entity_poly.type
_entity_poly.pdbx_seq_one_letter_code
_entity_poly.pdbx_strand_id
1 'polypeptide(L)'
;MTDVQHMKWWGWGRDGVAFHHDDKPGFAPFLTFALGLEPGAPTVAAPSFDDLDVPASRASRDFLAQLVAIAGDDHVITDDLSRVVHTFGKSIRDLI
;
A
#
# COMPACT_ATOMS: atom_id res chain seq x y z
N MET A 1 0.24 -11.51 -16.78
CA MET A 1 0.12 -10.59 -15.63
C MET A 1 -0.86 -9.47 -15.94
N THR A 2 -2.10 -9.58 -15.49
CA THR A 2 -3.04 -8.45 -15.47
C THR A 2 -2.63 -7.50 -14.34
N ASP A 3 -2.01 -6.38 -14.71
CA ASP A 3 -1.60 -5.33 -13.77
C ASP A 3 -2.85 -4.60 -13.25
N VAL A 4 -3.44 -5.12 -12.17
CA VAL A 4 -4.58 -4.47 -11.52
C VAL A 4 -4.04 -3.28 -10.73
N GLN A 5 -4.46 -2.08 -11.11
CA GLN A 5 -4.03 -0.86 -10.44
C GLN A 5 -4.53 -0.86 -8.98
N HIS A 6 -3.64 -1.18 -8.03
CA HIS A 6 -3.95 -1.14 -6.61
C HIS A 6 -3.64 0.24 -6.00
N MET A 7 -4.27 0.54 -4.87
CA MET A 7 -3.87 1.67 -4.02
C MET A 7 -2.47 1.41 -3.46
N LYS A 8 -1.78 2.46 -3.00
CA LYS A 8 -0.50 2.32 -2.29
C LYS A 8 -0.64 1.23 -1.23
N TRP A 9 0.25 0.24 -1.23
CA TRP A 9 0.16 -0.88 -0.29
C TRP A 9 0.21 -0.39 1.17
N TRP A 10 1.04 0.62 1.45
CA TRP A 10 1.27 1.27 2.75
C TRP A 10 0.38 2.49 3.03
N GLY A 11 -0.57 2.84 2.14
CA GLY A 11 -1.28 4.11 2.24
C GLY A 11 -2.60 4.16 1.50
N TRP A 12 -3.12 5.38 1.33
CA TRP A 12 -4.35 5.64 0.60
C TRP A 12 -4.09 6.23 -0.79
N GLY A 13 -4.94 5.85 -1.75
CA GLY A 13 -4.95 6.38 -3.11
C GLY A 13 -3.92 5.75 -4.03
N ARG A 14 -3.75 6.34 -5.22
CA ARG A 14 -2.83 5.87 -6.26
C ARG A 14 -1.37 6.17 -5.92
N ASP A 15 -0.46 5.32 -6.35
CA ASP A 15 0.98 5.63 -6.34
C ASP A 15 1.30 6.87 -7.18
N GLY A 16 2.29 7.63 -6.73
CA GLY A 16 2.67 8.93 -7.31
C GLY A 16 1.71 10.08 -7.00
N VAL A 17 0.56 9.84 -6.36
CA VAL A 17 -0.39 10.89 -5.94
C VAL A 17 -0.28 11.12 -4.43
N ALA A 18 0.20 12.29 -4.03
CA ALA A 18 0.30 12.69 -2.63
C ALA A 18 -0.08 14.16 -2.44
N PHE A 19 -0.41 14.56 -1.22
CA PHE A 19 -0.67 15.95 -0.89
C PHE A 19 0.63 16.75 -0.85
N HIS A 20 0.70 17.84 -1.59
CA HIS A 20 1.67 18.93 -1.42
C HIS A 20 0.94 20.22 -1.07
N HIS A 21 1.59 21.12 -0.33
CA HIS A 21 0.99 22.36 0.15
C HIS A 21 1.53 23.62 -0.54
N ASP A 22 2.52 23.51 -1.42
CA ASP A 22 3.21 24.64 -2.06
C ASP A 22 2.28 25.61 -2.79
N ASP A 23 1.16 25.10 -3.31
CA ASP A 23 0.12 25.82 -4.04
C ASP A 23 -1.12 26.15 -3.19
N LYS A 24 -1.07 25.93 -1.86
CA LYS A 24 -2.21 26.03 -0.95
C LYS A 24 -1.94 27.03 0.18
N PRO A 25 -2.09 28.35 -0.08
CA PRO A 25 -1.73 29.39 0.88
C PRO A 25 -2.52 29.34 2.20
N GLY A 26 -3.72 28.76 2.20
CA GLY A 26 -4.53 28.59 3.41
C GLY A 26 -4.15 27.39 4.29
N PHE A 27 -3.31 26.46 3.80
CA PHE A 27 -3.00 25.23 4.53
C PHE A 27 -2.13 25.49 5.76
N ALA A 28 -1.02 26.21 5.59
CA ALA A 28 -0.09 26.54 6.67
C ALA A 28 -0.79 27.23 7.87
N PRO A 29 -1.52 28.36 7.70
CA PRO A 29 -2.17 29.01 8.84
C PRO A 29 -3.23 28.15 9.50
N PHE A 30 -3.95 27.31 8.74
CA PHE A 30 -4.91 26.38 9.29
C PHE A 30 -4.25 25.29 10.14
N LEU A 31 -3.11 24.76 9.68
CA LEU A 31 -2.33 23.75 10.40
C LEU A 31 -1.82 24.30 11.75
N THR A 32 -1.24 25.51 11.74
CA THR A 32 -0.79 26.19 12.97
C THR A 32 -1.95 26.43 13.93
N PHE A 33 -3.10 26.90 13.42
CA PHE A 33 -4.27 27.14 14.25
C PHE A 33 -4.85 25.87 14.88
N ALA A 34 -5.03 24.81 14.08
CA ALA A 34 -5.71 23.60 14.52
C ALA A 34 -4.83 22.67 15.36
N LEU A 35 -3.53 22.58 15.03
CA LEU A 35 -2.61 21.60 15.59
C LEU A 35 -1.36 22.22 16.23
N GLY A 36 -1.13 23.53 16.09
CA GLY A 36 0.09 24.18 16.58
C GLY A 36 1.36 23.76 15.82
N LEU A 37 1.20 23.23 14.60
CA LEU A 37 2.29 22.71 13.77
C LEU A 37 2.56 23.63 12.58
N GLU A 38 3.83 23.74 12.21
CA GLU A 38 4.25 24.40 10.97
C GLU A 38 4.47 23.36 9.86
N PRO A 39 4.26 23.72 8.58
CA PRO A 39 4.62 22.85 7.46
C PRO A 39 6.12 22.51 7.46
N GLY A 40 6.45 21.28 7.07
CA GLY A 40 7.84 20.81 7.03
C GLY A 40 8.34 20.19 8.34
N ALA A 41 7.48 20.00 9.33
CA ALA A 41 7.78 19.14 10.47
C ALA A 41 8.19 17.73 10.02
N PRO A 42 9.11 17.04 10.73
CA PRO A 42 9.57 15.70 10.34
C PRO A 42 8.41 14.72 10.17
N THR A 43 8.31 14.11 9.00
CA THR A 43 7.34 13.06 8.71
C THR A 43 8.00 11.69 8.68
N VAL A 44 7.24 10.64 8.97
CA VAL A 44 7.67 9.26 8.71
C VAL A 44 7.69 9.06 7.20
N ALA A 45 8.82 8.60 6.66
CA ALA A 45 8.94 8.27 5.25
C ALA A 45 8.07 7.04 4.91
N ALA A 46 7.64 6.93 3.65
CA ALA A 46 7.01 5.70 3.17
C ALA A 46 7.98 4.53 3.37
N PRO A 47 7.52 3.39 3.94
CA PRO A 47 8.37 2.22 4.09
C PRO A 47 8.77 1.67 2.71
N SER A 48 9.99 1.12 2.61
CA SER A 48 10.37 0.32 1.45
C SER A 48 9.66 -1.02 1.53
N PHE A 49 9.21 -1.55 0.38
CA PHE A 49 8.64 -2.90 0.35
C PHE A 49 9.73 -3.96 0.59
N ASP A 50 10.98 -3.68 0.17
CA ASP A 50 12.11 -4.60 0.33
C ASP A 50 12.52 -4.81 1.80
N ASP A 51 12.08 -3.93 2.71
CA ASP A 51 12.34 -4.05 4.14
C ASP A 51 11.32 -4.97 4.85
N LEU A 52 10.28 -5.44 4.14
CA LEU A 52 9.26 -6.31 4.71
C LEU A 52 9.71 -7.78 4.71
N ASP A 53 9.59 -8.43 5.87
CA ASP A 53 9.61 -9.88 5.96
C ASP A 53 8.21 -10.43 5.64
N VAL A 54 8.01 -10.85 4.39
CA VAL A 54 6.75 -11.46 3.94
C VAL A 54 6.90 -12.98 3.98
N PRO A 55 6.21 -13.70 4.90
CA PRO A 55 6.33 -15.15 4.98
C PRO A 55 5.88 -15.81 3.68
N ALA A 56 6.55 -16.87 3.23
CA ALA A 56 6.17 -17.56 2.00
C ALA A 56 4.73 -18.11 2.03
N SER A 57 4.09 -18.20 0.86
CA SER A 57 2.79 -18.86 0.72
C SER A 57 2.85 -20.30 1.23
N ARG A 58 1.81 -20.69 1.97
CA ARG A 58 1.64 -22.06 2.50
C ARG A 58 0.88 -22.99 1.55
N ALA A 59 0.48 -22.49 0.38
CA ALA A 59 -0.22 -23.30 -0.62
C ALA A 59 0.70 -24.39 -1.17
N SER A 60 0.22 -25.64 -1.22
CA SER A 60 0.98 -26.73 -1.82
C SER A 60 1.01 -26.58 -3.35
N ARG A 61 2.07 -27.13 -3.97
CA ARG A 61 2.20 -27.13 -5.43
C ARG A 61 1.02 -27.84 -6.11
N ASP A 62 0.56 -28.95 -5.56
CA ASP A 62 -0.56 -29.73 -6.11
C ASP A 62 -1.88 -28.95 -6.06
N PHE A 63 -2.08 -28.15 -5.01
CA PHE A 63 -3.26 -27.30 -4.90
C PHE A 63 -3.20 -26.14 -5.91
N LEU A 64 -2.05 -25.48 -6.03
CA LEU A 64 -1.86 -24.42 -7.03
C LEU A 64 -2.05 -24.95 -8.45
N ALA A 65 -1.53 -26.14 -8.76
CA ALA A 65 -1.71 -26.76 -10.08
C ALA A 65 -3.19 -27.01 -10.41
N GLN A 66 -4.01 -27.44 -9.44
CA GLN A 66 -5.45 -27.60 -9.62
C GLN A 66 -6.16 -26.27 -9.89
N LEU A 67 -5.79 -25.21 -9.15
CA LEU A 67 -6.34 -23.87 -9.39
C LEU A 67 -5.96 -23.35 -10.77
N VAL A 68 -4.70 -23.51 -11.19
CA VAL A 68 -4.22 -23.09 -12.51
C VAL A 68 -4.96 -23.84 -13.62
N ALA A 69 -5.24 -25.13 -13.46
CA ALA A 69 -5.99 -25.90 -14.44
C ALA A 69 -7.44 -25.41 -14.65
N ILE A 70 -8.02 -24.75 -13.65
CA ILE A 70 -9.40 -24.23 -13.68
C ILE A 70 -9.42 -22.76 -14.12
N ALA A 71 -8.57 -21.94 -13.51
CA ALA A 71 -8.61 -20.49 -13.61
C ALA A 71 -7.60 -19.92 -14.63
N GLY A 72 -6.59 -20.69 -15.04
CA GLY A 72 -5.43 -20.18 -15.78
C GLY A 72 -4.31 -19.70 -14.86
N ASP A 73 -3.08 -19.70 -15.37
CA ASP A 73 -1.86 -19.31 -14.63
C ASP A 73 -1.84 -17.82 -14.29
N ASP A 74 -2.33 -16.97 -15.19
CA ASP A 74 -2.47 -15.52 -15.00
C ASP A 74 -3.40 -15.14 -13.81
N HIS A 75 -4.20 -16.09 -13.32
CA HIS A 75 -5.20 -15.87 -12.28
C HIS A 75 -4.86 -16.54 -10.93
N VAL A 76 -3.71 -17.20 -10.82
CA VAL A 76 -3.23 -17.82 -9.58
C VAL A 76 -1.92 -17.16 -9.16
N ILE A 77 -2.04 -16.15 -8.31
CA ILE A 77 -0.94 -15.26 -7.94
C ILE A 77 -0.58 -15.48 -6.47
N THR A 78 0.70 -15.72 -6.20
CA THR A 78 1.21 -15.94 -4.83
C THR A 78 2.46 -15.13 -4.51
N ASP A 79 2.78 -14.10 -5.30
CA ASP A 79 3.88 -13.18 -5.00
C ASP A 79 3.58 -12.32 -3.76
N ASP A 80 4.64 -11.78 -3.17
CA ASP A 80 4.55 -11.10 -1.89
C ASP A 80 3.76 -9.79 -1.96
N LEU A 81 3.93 -9.00 -3.02
CA LEU A 81 3.22 -7.73 -3.17
C LEU A 81 1.71 -7.98 -3.29
N SER A 82 1.32 -8.90 -4.18
CA SER A 82 -0.07 -9.29 -4.35
C SER A 82 -0.69 -9.79 -3.05
N ARG A 83 0.06 -10.53 -2.23
CA ARG A 83 -0.42 -11.00 -0.94
C ARG A 83 -0.56 -9.85 0.08
N VAL A 84 0.41 -8.95 0.15
CA VAL A 84 0.37 -7.80 1.08
C VAL A 84 -0.81 -6.87 0.78
N VAL A 85 -1.04 -6.52 -0.49
CA VAL A 85 -2.14 -5.61 -0.87
C VAL A 85 -3.54 -6.21 -0.62
N HIS A 86 -3.65 -7.53 -0.48
CA HIS A 86 -4.89 -8.24 -0.15
C HIS A 86 -4.98 -8.67 1.33
N THR A 87 -4.01 -8.29 2.17
CA THR A 87 -4.00 -8.69 3.60
C THR A 87 -4.69 -7.66 4.50
N PHE A 88 -4.42 -6.37 4.29
CA PHE A 88 -4.84 -5.30 5.19
C PHE A 88 -5.87 -4.36 4.57
N GLY A 89 -6.69 -3.77 5.44
CA GLY A 89 -7.56 -2.66 5.09
C GLY A 89 -6.81 -1.34 5.02
N LYS A 90 -7.54 -0.25 5.28
CA LYS A 90 -7.02 1.13 5.33
C LYS A 90 -7.42 1.84 6.62
N SER A 91 -7.58 1.07 7.71
CA SER A 91 -7.79 1.65 9.03
C SER A 91 -6.48 2.25 9.55
N ILE A 92 -6.56 3.07 10.60
CA ILE A 92 -5.35 3.64 11.23
C ILE A 92 -4.39 2.54 11.66
N ARG A 93 -4.90 1.46 12.28
CA ARG A 93 -4.09 0.32 12.74
C ARG A 93 -3.42 -0.45 11.59
N ASP A 94 -4.03 -0.45 10.41
CA ASP A 94 -3.47 -1.15 9.26
C ASP A 94 -2.37 -0.32 8.57
N LEU A 95 -2.36 1.00 8.77
CA LEU A 95 -1.46 1.94 8.09
C LEU A 95 -0.29 2.42 8.96
N ILE A 96 -0.39 2.30 10.29
CA ILE A 96 0.56 2.86 11.27
C ILE A 96 0.90 1.81 12.33
#